data_AF-A0A804P019-F1
#
_entry.id   AF-A0A804P019-F1
#
_cell.length_a   1.000
_cell.length_b   1.000
_cell.length_c   1.000
_cell.angle_alpha   90.00
_cell.angle_beta   90.00
_cell.angle_gamma   90.00
#
_symmetry.space_group_name_H-M   'P 1'
#
loop_
_entity.id
_entity.type
_entity.pdbx_description
1 polymer ?
#
loop_
_entity_poly.entity_id
_entity_poly.type
_entity_poly.pdbx_seq_one_letter_code
_entity_poly.pdbx_strand_id
1 'polypeptide(L)' 'MDPALLDDVIRRLLEVKNIKPGKNAQLSESEIKQLCAAAKEIFLHQPNLLELEAPIKICGDVHGQYSDLLRLFDSGTPIN' A
#
# COMPACT_ATOMS: atom_id res chain seq x y z
N MET A 1 13.95 -3.92 4.20
CA MET A 1 13.75 -2.46 4.38
C MET A 1 13.68 -2.19 5.87
N ASP A 2 14.28 -1.09 6.34
CA ASP A 2 14.18 -0.71 7.74
C ASP A 2 12.71 -0.45 8.16
N PRO A 3 12.22 -1.00 9.29
CA PRO A 3 10.82 -0.82 9.70
C PRO A 3 10.42 0.65 9.93
N ALA A 4 11.30 1.48 10.51
CA ALA A 4 10.98 2.89 10.76
C ALA A 4 10.87 3.67 9.45
N LEU A 5 11.72 3.37 8.46
CA LEU A 5 11.58 3.90 7.11
C LEU A 5 10.26 3.47 6.45
N LEU A 6 9.86 2.20 6.63
CA LEU A 6 8.59 1.70 6.09
C LEU A 6 7.39 2.43 6.69
N ASP A 7 7.37 2.63 8.01
CA ASP A 7 6.32 3.37 8.70
C ASP A 7 6.24 4.83 8.23
N ASP A 8 7.39 5.49 8.03
CA ASP A 8 7.43 6.85 7.50
C ASP A 8 6.91 6.94 6.05
N VAL A 9 7.25 5.98 5.19
CA VAL A 9 6.72 5.89 3.82
C VAL A 9 5.21 5.71 3.85
N ILE A 10 4.68 4.80 4.67
CA ILE A 10 3.23 4.58 4.81
C ILE A 10 2.54 5.85 5.29
N ARG A 11 3.09 6.53 6.30
CA ARG A 11 2.56 7.81 6.80
C ARG A 11 2.49 8.86 5.68
N ARG A 12 3.58 9.07 4.92
CA ARG A 12 3.61 10.03 3.80
C ARG A 12 2.61 9.69 2.70
N LEU A 13 2.41 8.41 2.43
CA LEU A 13 1.42 7.92 1.46
C LEU A 13 -0.03 8.17 1.94
N LEU A 14 -0.32 7.94 3.22
CA LEU A 14 -1.66 8.18 3.79
C LEU A 14 -1.97 9.67 3.98
N GLU A 15 -0.98 10.52 4.23
CA GLU A 15 -1.18 11.97 4.44
C GLU A 15 -1.80 12.67 3.24
N VAL A 16 -1.56 12.18 2.01
CA VAL A 16 -2.14 12.79 0.80
C VAL A 16 -3.67 12.64 0.74
N LYS A 17 -4.25 11.72 1.54
CA LYS A 17 -5.71 11.57 1.70
C LYS A 17 -6.39 12.84 2.17
N ASN A 18 -5.73 13.59 3.07
CA ASN A 18 -6.28 14.80 3.70
C ASN A 18 -5.99 16.05 2.88
N ILE A 19 -5.33 15.91 1.73
CA ILE A 19 -4.92 17.00 0.88
C ILE A 19 -5.77 16.96 -0.40
N LYS A 20 -5.89 18.10 -1.08
CA LYS A 20 -6.62 18.22 -2.35
C LYS A 20 -6.28 17.03 -3.28
N PRO A 21 -7.28 16.38 -3.89
CA PRO A 21 -7.05 15.29 -4.84
C PRO A 21 -6.01 15.69 -5.89
N GLY A 22 -5.07 14.77 -6.16
CA GLY A 22 -3.98 14.97 -7.14
C GLY A 22 -2.64 15.42 -6.55
N LYS A 23 -2.50 15.58 -5.23
CA LYS A 23 -1.17 15.78 -4.62
C LYS A 23 -0.40 14.46 -4.54
N ASN A 24 0.83 14.47 -5.03
CA ASN A 24 1.73 13.31 -4.99
C ASN A 24 2.42 13.17 -3.63
N ALA A 25 2.52 11.94 -3.13
CA ALA A 25 3.43 11.61 -2.05
C ALA A 25 4.86 11.74 -2.55
N GLN A 26 5.71 12.41 -1.77
CA GLN A 26 7.11 12.61 -2.13
C GLN A 26 7.94 11.45 -1.58
N LEU A 27 8.25 10.48 -2.43
CA LEU A 27 9.18 9.39 -2.13
C LEU A 27 10.43 9.55 -3.00
N SER A 28 11.60 9.31 -2.43
CA SER A 28 12.86 9.29 -3.17
C SER A 28 12.97 8.01 -4.01
N GLU A 29 13.79 8.06 -5.06
CA GLU A 29 14.09 6.87 -5.88
C GLU A 29 14.65 5.71 -5.04
N SER A 30 15.47 6.00 -4.03
CA SER A 30 16.02 4.99 -3.11
C SER A 30 14.93 4.30 -2.30
N GLU A 31 13.97 5.06 -1.77
CA GLU A 31 12.83 4.52 -1.03
C GLU A 31 11.98 3.61 -1.91
N ILE A 32 11.68 4.05 -3.14
CA ILE A 32 10.92 3.25 -4.11
C ILE A 32 11.66 1.94 -4.45
N LYS A 33 12.97 2.00 -4.70
CA LYS A 33 13.78 0.79 -4.95
C LYS A 33 13.80 -0.17 -3.77
N GLN A 34 13.89 0.35 -2.55
CA GLN A 34 13.86 -0.48 -1.33
C GLN A 34 12.50 -1.16 -1.14
N LEU A 35 11.39 -0.45 -1.40
CA LEU A 35 10.04 -1.03 -1.38
C LEU A 35 9.93 -2.16 -2.40
N CYS A 36 10.35 -1.93 -3.64
CA CYS A 36 10.33 -2.95 -4.69
C CYS A 36 11.19 -4.17 -4.34
N ALA A 37 12.39 -3.97 -3.80
CA ALA A 37 13.28 -5.06 -3.41
C ALA A 37 12.71 -5.89 -2.25
N ALA A 38 12.18 -5.22 -1.21
CA ALA A 38 11.56 -5.89 -0.06
C ALA A 38 10.29 -6.66 -0.46
N ALA A 39 9.41 -6.05 -1.26
CA ALA A 39 8.20 -6.72 -1.75
C ALA A 39 8.55 -7.92 -2.64
N LYS A 40 9.54 -7.79 -3.53
CA LYS A 40 10.02 -8.90 -4.37
C LYS A 40 10.50 -10.08 -3.53
N GLU A 41 11.26 -9.84 -2.46
CA GLU A 41 11.72 -10.88 -1.55
C GLU A 41 10.54 -11.61 -0.91
N ILE A 42 9.52 -10.88 -0.42
CA ILE A 42 8.30 -11.48 0.14
C ILE A 42 7.58 -12.35 -0.89
N PHE A 43 7.38 -11.84 -2.11
CA PHE A 43 6.71 -12.60 -3.17
C PHE A 43 7.47 -13.87 -3.56
N LEU A 44 8.81 -13.85 -3.56
CA LEU A 44 9.63 -15.04 -3.83
C LEU A 44 9.53 -16.13 -2.75
N HIS A 45 9.19 -15.74 -1.51
CA HIS A 45 9.00 -16.69 -0.40
C HIS A 45 7.56 -17.22 -0.29
N GLN A 46 6.62 -16.67 -1.07
CA GLN A 46 5.23 -17.12 -1.10
C GLN A 46 4.96 -18.02 -2.32
N PRO A 47 4.02 -18.98 -2.24
CA PRO A 47 3.65 -19.80 -3.40
C PRO A 47 2.94 -18.95 -4.47
N ASN A 48 3.16 -19.28 -5.75
CA ASN A 48 2.46 -18.63 -6.87
C ASN A 48 0.94 -18.81 -6.82
N LEU A 49 0.47 -19.91 -6.21
CA LEU A 49 -0.93 -20.13 -5.87
C LEU A 49 -1.08 -19.91 -4.36
N LEU A 50 -1.62 -18.75 -3.99
CA LEU A 50 -1.86 -18.41 -2.59
C LEU A 50 -3.03 -19.22 -2.02
N GLU A 51 -2.82 -19.81 -0.84
CA GLU A 51 -3.88 -20.39 -0.02
C GLU A 51 -4.27 -19.36 1.06
N LEU A 52 -5.52 -18.89 1.02
CA LEU A 52 -6.02 -17.78 1.85
C LEU A 52 -7.27 -18.23 2.62
N GLU A 53 -7.42 -17.72 3.85
CA GLU A 53 -8.59 -17.98 4.70
C GLU A 53 -9.49 -16.73 4.80
N ALA A 54 -10.79 -16.94 4.95
CA ALA A 54 -11.76 -15.88 5.21
C ALA A 54 -11.76 -15.49 6.71
N PRO A 55 -12.07 -14.23 7.09
CA PRO A 55 -12.59 -13.15 6.25
C PRO A 55 -11.49 -12.39 5.48
N ILE A 56 -11.74 -12.14 4.19
CA ILE A 56 -10.86 -11.34 3.32
C ILE A 56 -11.70 -10.41 2.44
N LYS A 57 -11.18 -9.21 2.15
CA LYS A 57 -11.76 -8.29 1.17
C LYS A 57 -10.94 -8.37 -0.12
N ILE A 58 -11.62 -8.68 -1.22
CA ILE A 58 -11.01 -8.75 -2.55
C ILE A 58 -11.38 -7.48 -3.31
N CYS A 59 -10.36 -6.78 -3.81
CA CYS A 59 -10.52 -5.61 -4.68
C CYS A 59 -10.05 -5.95 -6.10
N GLY A 60 -10.75 -5.44 -7.10
CA GLY A 60 -10.35 -5.55 -8.51
C GLY A 60 -9.32 -4.48 -8.90
N ASP A 61 -9.32 -4.12 -10.18
CA ASP A 61 -8.34 -3.21 -10.74
C ASP A 61 -8.34 -1.81 -10.09
N VAL A 62 -7.14 -1.27 -9.85
CA VAL A 62 -6.93 0.09 -9.31
C VAL A 62 -6.56 1.11 -10.38
N HIS A 63 -5.81 0.70 -11.42
CA HIS A 63 -5.39 1.56 -12.54
C HIS A 63 -4.80 2.93 -12.15
N GLY A 64 -4.08 3.00 -11.02
CA GLY A 64 -3.46 4.25 -10.55
C GLY A 64 -4.42 5.26 -9.94
N GLN A 65 -5.70 4.92 -9.74
CA GLN A 65 -6.67 5.78 -9.05
C GLN A 65 -6.44 5.80 -7.54
N TYR A 66 -5.32 6.40 -7.11
CA TYR A 66 -4.85 6.33 -5.74
C TYR A 66 -5.84 6.91 -4.72
N SER A 67 -6.57 7.97 -5.08
CA SER A 67 -7.63 8.52 -4.21
C SER A 67 -8.77 7.53 -3.97
N ASP A 68 -9.13 6.73 -4.95
CA ASP A 68 -10.18 5.72 -4.80
C ASP A 68 -9.66 4.51 -4.02
N LEU A 69 -8.39 4.14 -4.18
CA LEU A 69 -7.74 3.16 -3.32
C LEU A 69 -7.78 3.57 -1.84
N LEU A 70 -7.48 4.83 -1.52
CA LEU A 70 -7.58 5.35 -0.15
C LEU A 70 -9.02 5.30 0.39
N ARG A 71 -10.02 5.60 -0.44
CA ARG A 71 -11.44 5.48 -0.08
C ARG A 71 -11.86 4.03 0.16
N LEU A 72 -11.35 3.09 -0.65
CA LEU A 72 -11.60 1.66 -0.46
C LEU A 72 -11.11 1.20 0.92
N PHE A 73 -9.92 1.64 1.35
CA PHE A 73 -9.42 1.33 2.69
C PHE A 73 -10.33 1.84 3.82
N ASP A 74 -10.85 3.07 3.70
CA ASP A 74 -11.79 3.62 4.69
C ASP A 74 -13.08 2.81 4.81
N SER A 75 -13.63 2.34 3.68
CA SER A 75 -14.83 1.51 3.67
C SER A 75 -14.59 0.09 4.24
N GLY A 76 -13.32 -0.31 4.33
CA GLY A 76 -12.90 -1.64 4.74
C GLY A 76 -12.59 -1.77 6.22
N THR A 77 -12.11 -0.70 6.86
CA THR A 77 -11.84 -0.66 8.30
C THR A 77 -13.15 -0.76 9.09
N PRO A 78 -13.33 -1.79 9.94
CA PRO A 78 -14.38 -1.77 10.95
C PRO A 78 -14.22 -0.51 11.80
N ILE A 79 -15.29 0.26 11.99
CA ILE A 79 -15.33 1.34 12.97
C ILE A 79 -15.36 0.67 14.35
N ASN A 80 -14.19 0.38 14.93
CA ASN A 80 -14.03 -0.01 16.33
C ASN A 80 -12.80 0.69 16.91
#